data_AF-A0A2P6TRC5-F1
#
_entry.id   AF-A0A2P6TRC5-F1
#
_cell.length_a   1.000
_cell.length_b   1.000
_cell.length_c   1.000
_cell.angle_alpha   90.00
_cell.angle_beta   90.00
_cell.angle_gamma   90.00
#
_symmetry.space_group_name_H-M   'P 1'
#
loop_
_entity.id
_entity.type
_entity.pdbx_description
1 polymer ?
#
loop_
_entity_poly.entity_id
_entity_poly.type
_entity_poly.pdbx_seq_one_letter_code
_entity_poly.pdbx_strand_id
1 'polypeptide(L)'
;MPAWEAPQGSPADAMQQFEAALRSVAPEARVVEAASSPGSEYRRFVVNDTLFDHDDIEVLIAQQQAPYETEPPLVTFRSMAAQVKYIWPIQQAVTDFGAQRQRLKEVRRRLGWRLLGCDLLECYEE
;
A
#
# COMPACT_ATOMS: atom_id res chain seq x y z
N MET A 1 0.33 7.64 4.95
CA MET A 1 1.10 8.06 3.76
C MET A 1 0.11 8.60 2.74
N PRO A 2 0.52 9.58 1.90
CA PRO A 2 -0.34 10.14 0.85
C PRO A 2 -0.76 9.10 -0.19
N ALA A 3 -1.91 9.34 -0.83
CA ALA A 3 -2.45 8.49 -1.90
C ALA A 3 -1.53 8.50 -3.13
N TRP A 4 -1.57 7.43 -3.92
CA TRP A 4 -0.79 7.31 -5.16
C TRP A 4 -1.71 7.39 -6.36
N GLU A 5 -1.13 7.74 -7.50
CA GLU A 5 -1.80 7.78 -8.78
C GLU A 5 -1.13 6.78 -9.71
N ALA A 6 -1.90 5.78 -10.14
CA ALA A 6 -1.44 4.81 -11.11
C ALA A 6 -1.39 5.45 -12.51
N PRO A 7 -0.43 5.07 -13.37
CA PRO A 7 -0.43 5.49 -14.77
C PRO A 7 -1.73 5.08 -15.46
N GLN A 8 -2.11 5.83 -16.49
CA GLN A 8 -3.32 5.61 -17.29
C GLN A 8 -3.56 4.12 -17.59
N GLY A 9 -4.76 3.61 -17.30
CA GLY A 9 -5.09 2.19 -17.44
C GLY A 9 -6.35 1.78 -16.66
N SER A 10 -6.70 0.50 -16.73
CA SER A 10 -7.79 -0.04 -15.91
C SER A 10 -7.31 -0.27 -14.45
N PRO A 11 -8.21 -0.19 -13.45
CA PRO A 11 -7.89 -0.57 -12.07
C PRO A 11 -7.30 -1.97 -11.94
N ALA A 12 -7.71 -2.90 -12.79
CA ALA A 12 -7.19 -4.26 -12.84
C ALA A 12 -5.72 -4.30 -13.27
N ASP A 13 -5.34 -3.55 -14.30
CA ASP A 13 -3.95 -3.47 -14.77
C ASP A 13 -3.06 -2.84 -13.70
N ALA A 14 -3.54 -1.77 -13.05
CA ALA A 14 -2.84 -1.12 -11.96
C ALA A 14 -2.68 -2.07 -10.75
N MET A 15 -3.69 -2.87 -10.43
CA MET A 15 -3.61 -3.86 -9.36
C MET A 15 -2.58 -4.95 -9.69
N GLN A 16 -2.54 -5.45 -10.93
CA GLN A 16 -1.53 -6.42 -11.35
C GLN A 16 -0.10 -5.86 -11.24
N GLN A 17 0.11 -4.60 -11.63
CA GLN A 17 1.41 -3.94 -11.46
C GLN A 17 1.79 -3.82 -9.99
N PHE A 18 0.85 -3.42 -9.13
CA PHE A 18 1.06 -3.35 -7.69
C PHE A 18 1.43 -4.72 -7.11
N GLU A 19 0.69 -5.78 -7.46
CA GLU A 19 0.96 -7.14 -7.01
C GLU A 19 2.36 -7.62 -7.43
N ALA A 20 2.77 -7.34 -8.67
CA ALA A 20 4.10 -7.68 -9.16
C ALA A 20 5.21 -6.95 -8.38
N ALA A 21 5.00 -5.66 -8.11
CA ALA A 21 5.94 -4.87 -7.31
C ALA A 21 5.99 -5.37 -5.86
N LEU A 22 4.85 -5.64 -5.23
CA LEU A 22 4.78 -6.18 -3.87
C LEU A 22 5.48 -7.53 -3.77
N ARG A 23 5.22 -8.47 -4.69
CA ARG A 23 5.87 -9.80 -4.70
C ARG A 23 7.39 -9.70 -4.87
N SER A 24 7.89 -8.64 -5.50
CA SER A 24 9.33 -8.41 -5.66
C SER A 24 10.01 -7.88 -4.39
N VAL A 25 9.24 -7.30 -3.47
CA VAL A 25 9.74 -6.70 -2.20
C VAL A 25 9.45 -7.63 -1.01
N ALA A 26 8.29 -8.28 -1.01
CA ALA A 26 7.84 -9.24 -0.02
C ALA A 26 7.32 -10.50 -0.75
N PRO A 27 8.20 -11.42 -1.16
CA PRO A 27 7.83 -12.67 -1.84
C PRO A 27 6.86 -13.55 -1.05
N GLU A 28 6.86 -13.42 0.27
CA GLU A 28 5.99 -14.10 1.22
C GLU A 28 4.57 -13.52 1.31
N ALA A 29 4.33 -12.35 0.69
CA ALA A 29 3.03 -11.72 0.69
C ALA A 29 1.98 -12.58 -0.01
N ARG A 30 0.86 -12.84 0.68
CA ARG A 30 -0.26 -13.64 0.17
C ARG A 30 -1.54 -12.84 0.15
N VAL A 31 -2.33 -12.97 -0.92
CA VAL A 31 -3.69 -12.40 -0.96
C VAL A 31 -4.58 -13.18 0.00
N VAL A 32 -5.28 -12.48 0.88
CA VAL A 32 -6.27 -13.07 1.81
C VAL A 32 -7.69 -12.63 1.50
N GLU A 33 -7.84 -11.50 0.81
CA GLU A 33 -9.14 -10.99 0.42
C GLU A 33 -9.02 -10.26 -0.92
N ALA A 34 -10.04 -10.44 -1.76
CA ALA A 34 -10.12 -9.83 -3.07
C ALA A 34 -11.57 -9.47 -3.35
N ALA A 35 -11.80 -8.22 -3.76
CA ALA A 35 -13.08 -7.77 -4.27
C ALA A 35 -12.85 -6.93 -5.54
N SER A 36 -13.70 -7.12 -6.52
CA SER A 36 -13.66 -6.40 -7.80
C SER A 36 -15.04 -5.82 -8.06
N SER A 37 -15.10 -4.56 -8.48
CA SER A 37 -16.34 -3.89 -8.84
C SER A 37 -16.14 -3.02 -10.09
N PRO A 38 -17.21 -2.58 -10.77
CA PRO A 38 -17.07 -1.73 -11.95
C PRO A 38 -16.29 -0.45 -11.60
N GLY A 39 -15.06 -0.33 -12.11
CA GLY A 39 -14.19 0.80 -11.85
C GLY A 39 -13.40 0.75 -10.54
N SER A 40 -13.40 -0.35 -9.79
CA SER A 40 -12.49 -0.49 -8.64
C SER A 40 -12.02 -1.91 -8.36
N GLU A 41 -10.81 -2.01 -7.83
CA GLU A 41 -10.17 -3.26 -7.41
C GLU A 41 -9.67 -3.12 -5.98
N TYR A 42 -10.05 -4.07 -5.14
CA TYR A 42 -9.62 -4.17 -3.75
C TYR A 42 -8.88 -5.49 -3.52
N ARG A 43 -7.75 -5.41 -2.83
CA ARG A 43 -6.99 -6.57 -2.37
C ARG A 43 -6.47 -6.33 -0.96
N ARG A 44 -6.54 -7.37 -0.13
CA ARG A 44 -5.83 -7.44 1.14
C ARG A 44 -4.77 -8.52 1.06
N PHE A 45 -3.56 -8.14 1.45
CA PHE A 45 -2.39 -9.00 1.52
C PHE A 45 -1.97 -9.18 2.97
N VAL A 46 -1.52 -10.38 3.30
CA VAL A 46 -0.86 -10.69 4.56
C VAL A 46 0.61 -10.92 4.28
N VAL A 47 1.47 -10.24 5.03
CA VAL A 47 2.93 -10.42 5.01
C VAL A 47 3.32 -10.99 6.37
N ASN A 48 3.88 -12.19 6.40
CA ASN A 48 4.23 -12.82 7.68
C ASN A 48 5.43 -12.08 8.31
N ASP A 49 5.32 -11.76 9.60
CA ASP A 49 6.39 -11.15 10.37
C ASP A 49 6.77 -12.09 11.53
N THR A 50 8.03 -12.49 11.58
CA THR A 50 8.55 -13.40 12.63
C THR A 50 8.38 -12.88 14.06
N LEU A 51 8.33 -11.57 14.25
CA LEU A 51 8.24 -10.90 15.54
C LEU A 51 6.80 -10.48 15.87
N PHE A 52 6.01 -10.10 14.87
CA PHE A 52 4.67 -9.53 15.07
C PHE A 52 3.54 -10.35 14.45
N ASP A 53 3.77 -11.65 14.19
CA ASP A 53 2.83 -12.60 13.54
C ASP A 53 2.62 -12.27 12.06
N HIS A 54 1.91 -11.18 11.76
CA HIS A 54 1.76 -10.70 10.39
C HIS A 54 1.42 -9.21 10.28
N ASP A 55 1.69 -8.65 9.11
CA ASP A 55 1.20 -7.35 8.69
C ASP A 55 0.11 -7.52 7.64
N ASP A 56 -0.97 -6.75 7.77
CA ASP A 56 -1.97 -6.58 6.73
C ASP A 56 -1.61 -5.39 5.85
N ILE A 57 -1.71 -5.57 4.54
CA ILE A 57 -1.64 -4.51 3.53
C ILE A 57 -2.94 -4.53 2.75
N GLU A 58 -3.74 -3.49 2.89
CA GLU A 58 -4.96 -3.29 2.11
C GLU A 58 -4.71 -2.26 1.02
N VAL A 59 -5.21 -2.56 -0.18
CA VAL A 59 -5.09 -1.69 -1.34
C VAL A 59 -6.44 -1.60 -2.03
N LEU A 60 -6.86 -0.38 -2.30
CA LEU A 60 -8.04 -0.05 -3.09
C LEU A 60 -7.61 0.87 -4.23
N ILE A 61 -7.82 0.42 -5.45
CA ILE A 61 -7.60 1.18 -6.68
C ILE A 61 -8.97 1.48 -7.27
N ALA A 62 -9.31 2.75 -7.40
CA ALA A 62 -10.60 3.16 -7.94
C ALA A 62 -10.42 4.21 -9.05
N GLN A 63 -11.19 4.07 -10.12
CA GLN A 63 -11.35 5.13 -11.11
C GLN A 63 -12.10 6.29 -10.46
N GLN A 64 -11.54 7.49 -10.61
CA GLN A 64 -12.20 8.71 -10.21
C GLN A 64 -13.26 9.04 -11.28
N GLN A 65 -14.54 8.96 -10.93
CA GLN A 65 -15.62 9.46 -11.79
C GLN A 65 -15.80 10.96 -11.52
N ALA A 66 -14.95 11.77 -12.16
CA ALA A 66 -15.23 13.20 -12.26
C ALA A 66 -16.24 13.44 -13.39
N PRO A 67 -17.18 14.40 -13.25
CA PRO A 67 -18.17 14.68 -14.28
C PRO A 67 -17.60 15.24 -15.59
N TYR A 68 -16.31 15.61 -15.67
CA TYR A 68 -15.75 16.33 -16.82
C TYR A 68 -14.40 15.83 -17.37
N GLU A 69 -13.66 14.97 -16.66
CA GLU A 69 -12.38 14.42 -17.14
C GLU A 69 -12.15 12.98 -16.65
N THR A 70 -11.53 12.15 -17.48
CA THR A 70 -11.06 10.82 -17.08
C THR A 70 -9.76 10.99 -16.31
N GLU A 71 -9.87 11.16 -15.00
CA GLU A 71 -8.71 11.20 -14.13
C GLU A 71 -8.06 9.81 -14.01
N PRO A 72 -6.73 9.75 -13.83
CA PRO A 72 -6.02 8.50 -13.61
C PRO A 72 -6.53 7.77 -12.34
N PRO A 73 -6.39 6.43 -12.27
CA PRO A 73 -6.87 5.67 -11.12
C PRO A 73 -6.21 6.09 -9.80
N LEU A 74 -7.04 6.39 -8.80
CA LEU A 74 -6.60 6.71 -7.46
C LEU A 74 -6.28 5.42 -6.71
N VAL A 75 -5.08 5.35 -6.16
CA VAL A 75 -4.59 4.24 -5.36
C VAL A 75 -4.55 4.67 -3.91
N THR A 76 -5.38 4.03 -3.10
CA THR A 76 -5.37 4.15 -1.64
C THR A 76 -4.87 2.86 -1.05
N PHE A 77 -4.04 2.96 -0.01
CA PHE A 77 -3.51 1.81 0.68
C PHE A 77 -3.42 2.08 2.17
N ARG A 78 -3.45 1.00 2.93
CA ARG A 78 -3.29 0.98 4.38
C ARG A 78 -2.41 -0.22 4.75
N SER A 79 -1.48 -0.01 5.67
CA SER A 79 -0.72 -1.10 6.28
C SER A 79 -0.93 -1.09 7.78
N MET A 80 -1.17 -2.26 8.36
CA MET A 80 -1.49 -2.45 9.77
C MET A 80 -0.71 -3.64 10.32
N ALA A 81 -0.15 -3.50 11.53
CA ALA A 81 0.35 -4.65 12.29
C ALA A 81 -0.83 -5.44 12.87
N ALA A 82 -0.78 -6.77 12.81
CA ALA A 82 -1.81 -7.61 13.42
C ALA A 82 -1.83 -7.50 14.95
N GLN A 83 -0.67 -7.28 15.57
CA GLN A 83 -0.53 -7.14 17.02
C GLN A 83 0.52 -6.11 17.41
N VAL A 84 0.29 -5.47 18.56
CA VAL A 84 1.27 -4.59 19.22
C VAL A 84 1.75 -5.29 20.49
N LYS A 85 3.06 -5.49 20.62
CA LYS A 85 3.67 -6.06 21.83
C LYS A 85 4.14 -4.95 22.75
N TYR A 86 3.95 -5.10 24.05
CA TYR A 86 4.34 -4.11 25.05
C TYR A 86 5.39 -4.66 26.00
N ILE A 87 6.41 -3.86 26.31
CA ILE A 87 7.40 -4.21 27.34
C ILE A 87 6.92 -3.68 28.69
N TRP A 88 6.74 -4.59 29.65
CA TRP A 88 6.45 -4.24 31.03
C TRP A 88 7.75 -4.08 31.84
N PRO A 89 7.88 -3.10 32.78
CA PRO A 89 6.86 -2.16 33.28
C PRO A 89 6.76 -0.82 32.55
N ILE A 90 7.64 -0.57 31.57
CA ILE A 90 7.73 0.75 30.89
C ILE A 90 6.57 1.05 29.93
N GLN A 91 5.65 0.10 29.71
CA GLN A 91 4.47 0.20 28.84
C GLN A 91 4.79 0.69 27.41
N GLN A 92 6.03 0.54 26.97
CA GLN A 92 6.46 0.97 25.65
C GLN A 92 6.01 -0.06 24.61
N ALA A 93 5.32 0.40 23.57
CA ALA A 93 5.00 -0.41 22.40
C ALA A 93 6.29 -0.74 21.64
N VAL A 94 6.55 -2.02 21.46
CA VAL A 94 7.54 -2.49 20.49
C VAL A 94 6.85 -2.47 19.14
N THR A 95 7.32 -1.60 18.26
CA THR A 95 6.82 -1.49 16.89
C THR A 95 7.69 -2.33 15.95
N ASP A 96 7.23 -2.49 14.72
CA ASP A 96 7.95 -3.07 13.58
C ASP A 96 9.19 -2.24 13.13
N PHE A 97 9.62 -1.25 13.91
CA PHE A 97 10.68 -0.29 13.58
C PHE A 97 10.49 0.41 12.21
N GLY A 98 9.25 0.53 11.72
CA GLY A 98 8.94 1.13 10.43
C GLY A 98 9.20 0.21 9.24
N ALA A 99 9.36 -1.10 9.44
CA ALA A 99 9.49 -2.09 8.37
C ALA A 99 8.33 -2.02 7.38
N GLN A 100 7.09 -1.85 7.85
CA GLN A 100 5.90 -1.66 7.02
C GLN A 100 6.03 -0.42 6.11
N ARG A 101 6.49 0.70 6.68
CA ARG A 101 6.71 1.96 5.94
C ARG A 101 7.81 1.79 4.90
N GLN A 102 8.93 1.17 5.26
CA GLN A 102 10.04 0.93 4.32
C GLN A 102 9.63 0.01 3.17
N ARG A 103 8.87 -1.06 3.46
CA ARG A 103 8.35 -1.99 2.45
C ARG A 103 7.51 -1.26 1.41
N LEU A 104 6.56 -0.42 1.85
CA LEU A 104 5.71 0.35 0.95
C LEU A 104 6.47 1.45 0.21
N LYS A 105 7.48 2.08 0.83
CA LYS A 105 8.37 3.02 0.14
C LYS A 105 9.11 2.33 -1.01
N GLU A 106 9.63 1.13 -0.79
CA GLU A 106 10.34 0.36 -1.80
C GLU A 106 9.41 -0.11 -2.93
N VAL A 107 8.19 -0.55 -2.61
CA VAL A 107 7.15 -0.87 -3.61
C VAL A 107 6.87 0.34 -4.49
N ARG A 108 6.67 1.52 -3.89
CA ARG A 108 6.46 2.77 -4.63
C ARG A 108 7.66 3.11 -5.52
N ARG A 109 8.89 3.02 -5.00
CA ARG A 109 10.12 3.32 -5.75
C ARG A 109 10.21 2.47 -7.03
N ARG A 110 9.76 1.22 -6.97
CA ARG A 110 9.72 0.31 -8.13
C ARG A 110 8.61 0.62 -9.11
N LEU A 111 7.42 0.98 -8.60
CA LEU A 111 6.27 1.33 -9.43
C LEU A 111 6.45 2.67 -10.16
N GLY A 112 7.18 3.62 -9.56
CA GLY A 112 7.37 4.96 -10.13
C GLY A 112 6.08 5.80 -10.18
N TRP A 113 5.06 5.41 -9.41
CA TRP A 113 3.75 6.07 -9.41
C TRP A 113 3.82 7.47 -8.80
N ARG A 114 2.98 8.37 -9.32
CA ARG A 114 2.91 9.76 -8.85
C ARG A 114 2.28 9.78 -7.46
N LEU A 115 2.83 10.61 -6.59
CA LEU A 115 2.29 10.80 -5.25
C LEU A 115 1.34 12.00 -5.28
N LEU A 116 0.11 11.81 -4.82
CA LEU A 116 -0.88 12.87 -4.73
C LEU A 116 -0.72 13.63 -3.42
N GLY A 117 -0.76 14.96 -3.47
CA GLY A 117 -0.61 15.81 -2.28
C GLY A 117 0.84 16.21 -1.94
N CYS A 118 1.79 16.02 -2.85
CA CYS A 118 3.14 16.61 -2.74
C CYS A 118 3.35 17.69 -3.80
N ASP A 119 2.65 18.81 -3.63
CA ASP A 119 2.96 20.06 -4.35
C ASP A 119 4.09 20.86 -3.67
N LEU A 120 4.57 20.41 -2.50
CA LEU A 120 5.68 20.99 -1.74
C LEU A 120 6.82 19.98 -1.62
N LEU A 121 8.06 20.46 -1.79
CA LEU A 121 9.32 19.71 -1.99
C LEU A 121 9.71 18.61 -0.96
N GLU A 122 8.93 18.39 0.09
CA GLU A 122 9.35 17.59 1.26
C GLU A 122 9.18 16.06 1.10
N CYS A 123 8.90 15.57 -0.11
CA CYS A 123 8.60 14.14 -0.33
C CYS A 123 9.70 13.36 -1.08
N TYR A 124 10.84 14.00 -1.38
CA TYR A 124 12.00 13.38 -2.05
C TYR A 124 13.13 12.97 -1.09
N GLU A 125 13.13 13.48 0.14
CA GLU A 125 14.14 13.15 1.15
C GLU A 125 13.47 12.46 2.33
N GLU A 126 13.39 11.13 2.29
CA GLU A 126 13.39 10.21 3.46
C GLU A 126 13.23 8.74 3.04
#